data_AF-A0AAW8HW75-F1
#
_entry.id   AF-A0AAW8HW75-F1
#
_cell.length_a   1.000
_cell.length_b   1.000
_cell.length_c   1.000
_cell.angle_alpha   90.00
_cell.angle_beta   90.00
_cell.angle_gamma   90.00
#
_symmetry.space_group_name_H-M   'P 1'
#
loop_
_entity.id
_entity.type
_entity.pdbx_description
1 polymer ?
#
loop_
_entity_poly.entity_id
_entity_poly.type
_entity_poly.pdbx_seq_one_letter_code
_entity_poly.pdbx_strand_id
1 'polypeptide(L)' 'MRVIRMTNYEAGTLLTCSHEGCGCRVRIEVPCHCAGAGDAYRCTCGDELAPVK' A
#
# COMPACT_ATOMS: atom_id res chain seq x y z
N MET A 1 14.94 -19.87 -4.79
CA MET A 1 13.56 -19.51 -5.18
C MET A 1 13.27 -18.07 -4.77
N ARG A 2 13.02 -17.16 -5.71
CA ARG A 2 12.54 -15.80 -5.39
C ARG A 2 11.01 -15.86 -5.34
N VAL A 3 10.43 -15.85 -4.14
CA VAL A 3 8.97 -15.82 -3.98
C VAL A 3 8.50 -14.46 -4.46
N ILE A 4 7.81 -14.43 -5.60
CA ILE A 4 7.15 -13.24 -6.09
C ILE A 4 5.94 -13.05 -5.18
N ARG A 5 6.08 -12.24 -4.13
CA ARG A 5 4.90 -11.86 -3.33
C ARG A 5 4.11 -10.87 -4.17
N MET A 6 2.83 -11.14 -4.36
CA MET A 6 1.88 -10.14 -4.85
C MET A 6 1.74 -9.06 -3.79
N THR A 7 1.39 -7.85 -4.20
CA THR A 7 0.89 -6.87 -3.23
C THR A 7 -0.30 -7.40 -2.47
N ASN A 8 -0.38 -7.05 -1.19
CA ASN A 8 -1.42 -7.53 -0.28
C ASN A 8 -2.80 -6.88 -0.52
N TYR A 9 -2.92 -6.07 -1.58
CA TYR A 9 -4.08 -5.25 -1.87
C TYR A 9 -4.52 -5.42 -3.33
N GLU A 10 -5.81 -5.68 -3.54
CA GLU A 10 -6.38 -5.85 -4.87
C GLU A 10 -6.57 -4.51 -5.59
N ALA A 11 -6.67 -4.57 -6.92
CA ALA A 11 -7.05 -3.41 -7.73
C ALA A 11 -8.37 -2.81 -7.21
N GLY A 12 -8.40 -1.48 -7.11
CA GLY A 12 -9.51 -0.73 -6.55
C GLY A 12 -9.38 -0.46 -5.04
N THR A 13 -8.52 -1.18 -4.32
CA THR A 13 -8.30 -0.94 -2.88
C THR A 13 -7.86 0.50 -2.63
N LEU A 14 -8.52 1.18 -1.70
CA LEU A 14 -8.16 2.52 -1.26
C LEU A 14 -7.39 2.43 0.05
N LEU A 15 -6.18 2.98 0.08
CA LEU A 15 -5.37 3.08 1.29
C LEU A 15 -5.34 4.54 1.76
N THR A 16 -5.26 4.73 3.07
CA THR A 16 -5.12 6.03 3.73
C THR A 16 -3.93 5.99 4.69
N CYS A 17 -3.21 7.11 4.77
CA CYS A 17 -2.16 7.26 5.77
C CYS A 17 -2.76 7.26 7.19
N SER A 18 -2.10 6.56 8.11
CA SER A 18 -2.54 6.45 9.51
C SER A 18 -2.13 7.66 10.37
N HIS A 19 -1.20 8.48 9.88
CA HIS A 19 -0.75 9.68 10.57
C HIS A 19 -1.85 10.76 10.62
N GLU A 20 -2.13 11.25 11.82
CA GLU A 20 -3.05 12.37 12.04
C GLU A 20 -2.60 13.62 11.27
N GLY A 21 -3.53 14.29 10.59
CA GLY A 21 -3.25 15.52 9.84
C GLY A 21 -2.58 15.33 8.47
N CYS A 22 -2.09 14.14 8.13
CA CYS A 22 -1.49 13.89 6.82
C CYS A 22 -2.55 13.75 5.71
N GLY A 23 -3.55 12.89 5.93
CA GLY A 23 -4.70 12.74 5.02
C GLY A 23 -4.41 12.16 3.64
N CYS A 24 -3.17 11.72 3.36
CA CYS A 24 -2.82 11.12 2.08
C CYS A 24 -3.64 9.85 1.80
N ARG A 25 -4.08 9.72 0.55
CA ARG A 25 -4.82 8.56 0.05
C ARG A 25 -4.23 8.08 -1.27
N VAL A 26 -4.16 6.77 -1.44
CA VAL A 26 -3.71 6.15 -2.68
C VAL A 26 -4.69 5.05 -3.06
N ARG A 27 -4.93 4.88 -4.35
CA ARG A 27 -5.73 3.77 -4.88
C ARG A 27 -4.81 2.82 -5.62
N ILE A 28 -4.97 1.53 -5.37
CA ILE A 28 -4.27 0.51 -6.15
C ILE A 28 -4.97 0.40 -7.50
N GLU A 29 -4.32 0.80 -8.58
CA GLU A 29 -4.87 0.62 -9.93
C GLU A 29 -4.60 -0.79 -10.46
N VAL A 30 -3.37 -1.30 -10.23
CA VAL A 30 -2.92 -2.63 -10.66
C VAL A 30 -2.08 -3.25 -9.53
N PRO A 31 -2.27 -4.55 -9.21
CA PRO A 31 -1.42 -5.23 -8.23
C PRO A 31 0.03 -5.29 -8.69
N CYS A 32 0.95 -4.91 -7.80
CA CYS A 32 2.38 -5.01 -8.05
C CYS A 32 2.87 -6.48 -7.90
N HIS A 33 3.71 -6.93 -8.83
CA HIS A 33 4.33 -8.26 -8.84
C HIS A 33 5.86 -8.18 -8.71
N CYS A 34 6.40 -7.06 -8.27
CA CYS A 34 7.83 -6.88 -8.06
C CYS A 34 8.29 -7.55 -6.76
N ALA A 35 9.62 -7.76 -6.62
CA ALA A 35 10.18 -8.13 -5.33
C ALA A 35 9.87 -7.04 -4.29
N GLY A 36 9.30 -7.43 -3.14
CA GLY A 36 8.86 -6.50 -2.09
C GLY A 36 7.40 -6.05 -2.22
N ALA A 37 6.61 -6.56 -3.17
CA ALA A 37 5.23 -6.09 -3.30
C ALA A 37 4.36 -6.39 -2.05
N GLY A 38 4.71 -7.41 -1.26
CA GLY A 38 4.04 -7.72 0.00
C GLY A 38 4.40 -6.81 1.19
N ASP A 39 5.31 -5.84 1.01
CA ASP A 39 5.63 -4.85 2.03
C ASP A 39 4.53 -3.78 2.12
N ALA A 40 4.42 -3.13 3.28
CA ALA A 40 3.45 -2.05 3.46
C ALA A 40 3.78 -0.84 2.59
N TYR A 41 2.74 -0.20 2.03
CA TYR A 41 2.90 1.09 1.38
C TYR A 41 3.23 2.15 2.43
N ARG A 42 4.26 2.95 2.18
CA ARG A 42 4.69 4.03 3.07
C ARG A 42 4.38 5.39 2.48
N CYS A 43 3.83 6.27 3.32
CA CYS A 43 3.63 7.66 3.00
C CYS A 43 4.96 8.39 3.11
N THR A 44 5.12 9.50 2.38
CA THR A 44 6.29 10.38 2.50
C THR A 44 6.45 10.95 3.91
N CYS A 45 5.38 11.01 4.72
CA CYS A 45 5.49 11.41 6.13
C CYS A 45 6.18 10.35 7.02
N GLY A 46 6.40 9.13 6.52
CA GLY A 46 7.08 8.04 7.21
C GLY A 46 6.16 6.90 7.66
N ASP A 47 4.87 7.19 7.85
CA ASP A 47 3.87 6.21 8.31
C ASP A 47 3.39 5.26 7.22
N GLU A 48 2.79 4.16 7.67
CA GLU A 48 2.19 3.15 6.80
C GLU A 48 0.79 3.58 6.35
N LEU A 49 0.49 3.29 5.08
CA LEU A 49 -0.86 3.38 4.55
C LEU A 49 -1.61 2.07 4.82
N ALA A 50 -2.83 2.21 5.34
CA ALA A 50 -3.71 1.10 5.64
C ALA A 50 -5.02 1.21 4.84
N PRO A 51 -5.73 0.10 4.57
CA PRO A 51 -7.03 0.14 3.93
C PRO A 51 -8.01 1.06 4.66
N VAL A 52 -8.74 1.86 3.89
CA VAL A 52 -9.89 2.60 4.43
C VAL A 52 -10.96 1.58 4.80
N LYS A 53 -11.46 1.65 6.03
CA LYS A 53 -12.58 0.83 6.51
C LYS A 53 -13.90 1.25 5.87
#